data_AF-A0A2A6BX05-F1
#
_entry.id   AF-A0A2A6BX05-F1
#
_cell.length_a   1.000
_cell.length_b   1.000
_cell.length_c   1.000
_cell.angle_alpha   90.00
_cell.angle_beta   90.00
_cell.angle_gamma   90.00
#
_symmetry.space_group_name_H-M   'P 1'
#
loop_
_entity.id
_entity.type
_entity.pdbx_description
1 polymer ?
#
loop_
_entity_poly.entity_id
_entity_poly.type
_entity_poly.pdbx_seq_one_letter_code
_entity_poly.pdbx_strand_id
1 'polypeptide(L)'
;MVFLVGIWFWIPVFVILIPSFILHLTLIMVIRERQKAGHYKSLFYRLFLVQSHLELPLLLLHLFGRFFIKDQYAGRALILSTNGGFFPNFYYYGTISYYLHVQTWGVILQSAIRFINICSTQMTKVIAKAPNYVWYLTNALAPFAIMSRLLFLESVSFKPESDGNVGISTPPIVVQSNSMHGFVVTSFATVFSSICYVVVMIKIVARKQQLTSKKYHKEKQLTVVGFALFLAQCAMTTSYLMIAFAASNNMPLVTIMRRIYILPALLLTFINAWMLTLLNSKLRK
;
A
#
# COMPACT_ATOMS: atom_id res chain seq x y z
N MET A 1 -15.26 3.59 -29.35
CA MET A 1 -13.78 3.58 -29.15
C MET A 1 -13.35 3.73 -27.69
N VAL A 2 -14.02 4.55 -26.87
CA VAL A 2 -13.69 4.76 -25.43
C VAL A 2 -13.85 3.50 -24.56
N PHE A 3 -14.86 2.68 -24.86
CA PHE A 3 -15.11 1.40 -24.16
C PHE A 3 -13.96 0.40 -24.31
N LEU A 4 -13.29 0.38 -25.47
CA LEU A 4 -12.14 -0.48 -25.71
C LEU A 4 -10.97 -0.09 -24.81
N VAL A 5 -10.62 1.20 -24.69
CA VAL A 5 -9.48 1.66 -23.86
C VAL A 5 -9.71 1.41 -22.37
N GLY A 6 -10.94 1.53 -21.88
CA GLY A 6 -11.32 1.15 -20.52
C GLY A 6 -11.11 -0.35 -20.26
N ILE A 7 -11.61 -1.20 -21.16
CA ILE A 7 -11.47 -2.66 -21.09
C ILE A 7 -10.00 -3.08 -21.17
N TRP A 8 -9.20 -2.51 -22.10
CA TRP A 8 -7.78 -2.82 -22.25
C TRP A 8 -6.94 -2.42 -21.04
N PHE A 9 -7.34 -1.40 -20.27
CA PHE A 9 -6.68 -1.06 -19.00
C PHE A 9 -7.09 -2.03 -17.88
N TRP A 10 -8.37 -2.39 -17.82
CA TRP A 10 -8.90 -3.27 -16.77
C TRP A 10 -8.47 -4.73 -16.94
N ILE A 11 -8.26 -5.22 -18.15
CA ILE A 11 -7.82 -6.60 -18.40
C ILE A 11 -6.48 -6.90 -17.68
N PRO A 12 -5.39 -6.14 -17.87
CA PRO A 12 -4.14 -6.34 -17.13
C PRO A 12 -4.33 -6.21 -15.63
N VAL A 13 -5.14 -5.24 -15.20
CA VAL A 13 -5.43 -5.03 -13.77
C VAL A 13 -6.12 -6.25 -13.18
N PHE A 14 -7.14 -6.82 -13.83
CA PHE A 14 -7.85 -8.01 -13.35
C PHE A 14 -6.98 -9.28 -13.44
N VAL A 15 -6.19 -9.43 -14.50
CA VAL A 15 -5.25 -10.55 -14.66
C VAL A 15 -4.23 -10.58 -13.53
N ILE A 16 -3.78 -9.42 -13.03
CA ILE A 16 -2.86 -9.35 -11.89
C ILE A 16 -3.63 -9.41 -10.56
N LEU A 17 -4.70 -8.64 -10.43
CA LEU A 17 -5.46 -8.45 -9.20
C LEU A 17 -6.10 -9.75 -8.73
N ILE A 18 -6.83 -10.47 -9.60
CA ILE A 18 -7.63 -11.62 -9.18
C ILE A 18 -6.73 -12.73 -8.62
N PRO A 19 -5.68 -13.20 -9.33
CA PRO A 19 -4.78 -14.22 -8.78
C PRO A 19 -4.06 -13.73 -7.53
N SER A 20 -3.62 -12.47 -7.51
CA SER A 20 -2.92 -11.90 -6.34
C SER A 20 -3.83 -11.82 -5.12
N PHE A 21 -5.09 -11.44 -5.31
CA PHE A 21 -6.10 -11.34 -4.26
C PHE A 21 -6.44 -12.73 -3.69
N ILE A 22 -6.69 -13.71 -4.56
CA ILE A 22 -6.92 -15.10 -4.15
C ILE A 22 -5.71 -15.64 -3.36
N LEU A 23 -4.50 -15.41 -3.87
CA LEU A 23 -3.27 -15.81 -3.19
C LEU A 23 -3.15 -15.16 -1.80
N HIS A 24 -3.41 -13.86 -1.70
CA HIS A 24 -3.33 -13.11 -0.45
C HIS A 24 -4.34 -13.62 0.58
N LEU A 25 -5.59 -13.84 0.17
CA LEU A 25 -6.62 -14.43 1.04
C LEU A 25 -6.25 -15.83 1.50
N THR A 26 -5.78 -16.68 0.58
CA THR A 26 -5.33 -18.04 0.90
C THR A 26 -4.20 -18.00 1.93
N LEU A 27 -3.24 -17.11 1.76
CA LEU A 27 -2.11 -16.96 2.68
C LEU A 27 -2.56 -16.46 4.07
N ILE A 28 -3.56 -15.56 4.14
CA ILE A 28 -4.18 -15.15 5.41
C ILE A 28 -4.81 -16.35 6.11
N MET A 29 -5.60 -17.16 5.39
CA MET A 29 -6.26 -18.35 5.94
C MET A 29 -5.24 -19.36 6.46
N VAL A 30 -4.25 -19.72 5.65
CA VAL A 30 -3.18 -20.67 6.01
C VAL A 30 -2.39 -20.18 7.23
N ILE A 31 -2.01 -18.89 7.28
CA ILE A 31 -1.29 -18.35 8.44
C ILE A 31 -2.15 -18.41 9.70
N ARG A 32 -3.43 -18.06 9.62
CA ARG A 32 -4.35 -18.08 10.77
C ARG A 32 -4.56 -19.50 11.30
N GLU A 33 -4.78 -20.47 10.42
CA GLU A 33 -4.91 -21.89 10.80
C GLU A 33 -3.65 -22.39 11.49
N ARG A 34 -2.47 -22.12 10.90
CA ARG A 34 -1.20 -22.54 11.49
C ARG A 34 -0.88 -21.81 12.81
N GLN A 35 -1.38 -20.59 13.01
CA GLN A 35 -1.30 -19.88 14.29
C GLN A 35 -2.13 -20.55 15.39
N LYS A 36 -3.33 -21.03 15.06
CA LYS A 36 -4.15 -21.84 15.97
C LYS A 36 -3.42 -23.14 16.36
N ALA A 37 -2.75 -23.77 15.41
CA ALA A 37 -1.92 -24.96 15.63
C ALA A 37 -0.56 -24.68 16.33
N GLY A 38 -0.29 -23.46 16.80
CA GLY A 38 0.94 -23.14 17.55
C GLY A 38 2.13 -22.69 16.71
N HIS A 39 2.04 -22.72 15.38
CA HIS A 39 3.10 -22.29 14.45
C HIS A 39 2.92 -20.83 14.00
N TYR A 40 3.91 -20.22 13.34
CA TYR A 40 3.78 -18.87 12.73
C TYR A 40 3.36 -17.72 13.69
N LYS A 41 3.67 -17.83 14.99
CA LYS A 41 3.34 -16.82 16.02
C LYS A 41 4.30 -15.61 16.08
N SER A 42 5.31 -15.55 15.21
CA SER A 42 6.27 -14.44 15.22
C SER A 42 5.58 -13.11 14.89
N LEU A 43 6.11 -12.03 15.47
CA LEU A 43 5.62 -10.66 15.25
C LEU A 43 5.49 -10.30 13.76
N PHE A 44 6.39 -10.80 12.91
CA PHE A 44 6.32 -10.64 11.46
C PHE A 44 4.97 -11.09 10.86
N TYR A 45 4.49 -12.29 11.18
CA TYR A 45 3.23 -12.81 10.64
C TYR A 45 2.02 -12.11 11.25
N ARG A 46 2.11 -11.66 12.51
CA ARG A 46 1.07 -10.85 13.15
C ARG A 46 0.90 -9.50 12.45
N LEU A 47 2.02 -8.82 12.16
CA LEU A 47 2.02 -7.56 11.42
C LEU A 47 1.56 -7.75 9.97
N PHE A 48 1.97 -8.83 9.30
CA PHE A 48 1.47 -9.18 7.98
C PHE A 48 -0.06 -9.31 7.98
N LEU A 49 -0.63 -10.02 8.96
CA LEU A 49 -2.08 -10.15 9.08
C LEU A 49 -2.74 -8.79 9.33
N VAL A 50 -2.26 -8.00 10.31
CA VAL A 50 -2.81 -6.67 10.62
C VAL A 50 -2.81 -5.78 9.37
N GLN A 51 -1.68 -5.70 8.67
CA GLN A 51 -1.56 -4.91 7.44
C GLN A 51 -2.55 -5.40 6.37
N SER A 52 -2.65 -6.72 6.18
CA SER A 52 -3.57 -7.30 5.20
C SER A 52 -5.04 -7.01 5.51
N HIS A 53 -5.41 -6.93 6.79
CA HIS A 53 -6.78 -6.61 7.20
C HIS A 53 -7.14 -5.14 6.97
N LEU A 54 -6.15 -4.27 6.84
CA LEU A 54 -6.35 -2.86 6.52
C LEU A 54 -6.28 -2.65 5.01
N GLU A 55 -5.26 -3.18 4.35
CA GLU A 55 -5.01 -2.96 2.92
C GLU A 55 -6.07 -3.60 2.02
N LEU A 56 -6.50 -4.83 2.27
CA LEU A 56 -7.45 -5.51 1.38
C LEU A 56 -8.83 -4.81 1.35
N PRO A 57 -9.46 -4.47 2.49
CA PRO A 57 -10.71 -3.73 2.45
C PRO A 57 -10.56 -2.34 1.82
N LEU A 58 -9.46 -1.63 2.06
CA LEU A 58 -9.21 -0.32 1.46
C LEU A 58 -8.99 -0.42 -0.05
N LEU A 59 -8.28 -1.46 -0.52
CA LEU A 59 -8.13 -1.76 -1.94
C LEU A 59 -9.49 -2.05 -2.60
N LEU A 60 -10.31 -2.91 -1.98
CA LEU A 60 -11.65 -3.21 -2.48
C LEU A 60 -12.52 -1.95 -2.52
N LEU A 61 -12.47 -1.11 -1.48
CA LEU A 61 -13.20 0.15 -1.44
C LEU A 61 -12.73 1.12 -2.53
N HIS A 62 -11.42 1.20 -2.77
CA HIS A 62 -10.84 2.01 -3.85
C HIS A 62 -11.29 1.52 -5.24
N LEU A 63 -11.23 0.20 -5.48
CA LEU A 63 -11.66 -0.42 -6.74
C LEU A 63 -13.16 -0.24 -6.95
N PHE A 64 -13.97 -0.45 -5.91
CA PHE A 64 -15.41 -0.25 -5.95
C PHE A 64 -15.75 1.21 -6.25
N GLY A 65 -15.11 2.16 -5.57
CA GLY A 65 -15.30 3.60 -5.86
C GLY A 65 -14.90 3.96 -7.28
N ARG A 66 -13.80 3.38 -7.80
CA ARG A 66 -13.38 3.59 -9.18
C ARG A 66 -14.38 3.02 -10.19
N PHE A 67 -14.91 1.82 -9.96
CA PHE A 67 -15.96 1.22 -10.79
C PHE A 67 -17.24 2.05 -10.75
N PHE A 68 -17.66 2.47 -9.54
CA PHE A 68 -18.87 3.25 -9.33
C PHE A 68 -18.84 4.62 -10.02
N ILE A 69 -17.71 5.33 -9.93
CA ILE A 69 -17.56 6.70 -10.46
C ILE A 69 -17.21 6.69 -11.95
N LYS A 70 -16.25 5.86 -12.35
CA LYS A 70 -15.68 5.92 -13.70
C LYS A 70 -16.47 5.11 -14.72
N ASP A 71 -16.98 3.94 -14.32
CA ASP A 71 -17.78 3.08 -15.20
C ASP A 71 -19.28 3.43 -15.14
N GLN A 72 -19.62 4.54 -14.47
CA GLN A 72 -20.94 5.19 -14.43
C GLN A 72 -22.11 4.27 -14.06
N TYR A 73 -21.87 3.17 -13.33
CA TYR A 73 -22.90 2.19 -13.00
C TYR A 73 -24.07 2.79 -12.20
N ALA A 74 -23.80 3.84 -11.44
CA ALA A 74 -24.79 4.57 -10.65
C ALA A 74 -25.57 5.64 -11.43
N GLY A 75 -25.20 5.88 -12.70
CA GLY A 75 -25.70 6.97 -13.51
C GLY A 75 -24.99 8.30 -13.20
N ARG A 76 -24.65 9.04 -14.25
CA ARG A 76 -23.96 10.34 -14.18
C ARG A 76 -24.67 11.36 -13.28
N ALA A 77 -26.01 11.37 -13.31
CA ALA A 77 -26.82 12.27 -12.51
C ALA A 77 -26.65 12.03 -11.00
N LEU A 78 -26.62 10.75 -10.57
CA LEU A 78 -26.45 10.41 -9.17
C LEU A 78 -25.05 10.74 -8.65
N ILE A 79 -24.01 10.49 -9.45
CA ILE A 79 -22.63 10.84 -9.05
C ILE A 79 -22.50 12.35 -8.90
N LEU A 80 -23.01 13.13 -9.84
CA LEU A 80 -22.96 14.60 -9.78
C LEU A 80 -23.84 15.16 -8.65
N SER A 81 -24.95 14.51 -8.29
CA SER A 81 -25.79 14.94 -7.17
C SER A 81 -25.12 14.78 -5.80
N THR A 82 -24.03 13.99 -5.71
CA THR A 82 -23.23 13.91 -4.47
C THR A 82 -22.28 15.10 -4.27
N ASN A 83 -22.14 15.98 -5.27
CA ASN A 83 -21.35 17.19 -5.12
C ASN A 83 -21.92 18.08 -4.01
N GLY A 84 -21.02 18.70 -3.23
CA GLY A 84 -21.40 19.45 -2.02
C GLY A 84 -21.62 18.57 -0.78
N GLY A 85 -21.66 17.24 -0.94
CA GLY A 85 -21.68 16.29 0.17
C GLY A 85 -20.30 15.76 0.57
N PHE A 86 -20.28 14.78 1.47
CA PHE A 86 -19.05 14.14 1.96
C PHE A 86 -18.39 13.17 0.95
N PHE A 87 -19.17 12.62 0.02
CA PHE A 87 -18.72 11.52 -0.84
C PHE A 87 -17.50 11.82 -1.74
N PRO A 88 -17.39 12.99 -2.42
CA PRO A 88 -16.19 13.32 -3.19
C PRO A 88 -14.91 13.35 -2.35
N ASN A 89 -14.98 13.96 -1.16
CA ASN A 89 -13.87 14.05 -0.22
C ASN A 89 -13.52 12.67 0.35
N PHE A 90 -14.51 11.87 0.70
CA PHE A 90 -14.29 10.49 1.15
C PHE A 90 -13.61 9.63 0.09
N TYR A 91 -14.08 9.71 -1.16
CA TYR A 91 -13.47 8.97 -2.25
C TYR A 91 -12.01 9.37 -2.44
N TYR A 92 -11.74 10.67 -2.56
CA TYR A 92 -10.41 11.16 -2.83
C TYR A 92 -9.45 11.01 -1.64
N TYR A 93 -9.79 11.53 -0.46
CA TYR A 93 -8.90 11.46 0.70
C TYR A 93 -8.93 10.10 1.41
N GLY A 94 -10.09 9.45 1.49
CA GLY A 94 -10.25 8.18 2.21
C GLY A 94 -9.83 6.95 1.41
N THR A 95 -10.21 6.87 0.13
CA THR A 95 -9.92 5.65 -0.66
C THR A 95 -8.65 5.76 -1.48
N ILE A 96 -8.23 6.97 -1.84
CA ILE A 96 -6.96 7.20 -2.54
C ILE A 96 -5.91 7.56 -1.50
N SER A 97 -5.93 8.77 -0.94
CA SER A 97 -4.82 9.26 -0.10
C SER A 97 -4.55 8.38 1.13
N TYR A 98 -5.54 8.11 1.97
CA TYR A 98 -5.38 7.36 3.22
C TYR A 98 -4.85 5.94 2.98
N TYR A 99 -5.44 5.22 2.02
CA TYR A 99 -5.04 3.87 1.66
C TYR A 99 -3.54 3.74 1.42
N LEU A 100 -2.95 4.72 0.75
CA LEU A 100 -1.53 4.69 0.40
C LEU A 100 -0.62 5.09 1.55
N HIS A 101 -1.11 5.97 2.44
CA HIS A 101 -0.41 6.27 3.68
C HIS A 101 -0.40 5.03 4.57
N VAL A 102 -1.47 4.21 4.57
CA VAL A 102 -1.49 2.90 5.25
C VAL A 102 -0.44 1.97 4.66
N GLN A 103 -0.33 1.88 3.33
CA GLN A 103 0.71 1.06 2.67
C GLN A 103 2.13 1.53 3.02
N THR A 104 2.37 2.83 2.89
CA THR A 104 3.68 3.44 3.16
C THR A 104 4.09 3.26 4.62
N TRP A 105 3.15 3.46 5.55
CA TRP A 105 3.37 3.21 6.96
C TRP A 105 3.65 1.73 7.25
N GLY A 106 2.95 0.81 6.57
CA GLY A 106 3.22 -0.62 6.64
C GLY A 106 4.66 -0.95 6.28
N VAL A 107 5.20 -0.35 5.21
CA VAL A 107 6.60 -0.50 4.80
C VAL A 107 7.56 0.04 5.88
N ILE A 108 7.32 1.24 6.40
CA ILE A 108 8.12 1.83 7.49
C ILE A 108 8.14 0.89 8.70
N LEU A 109 6.96 0.44 9.13
CA LEU A 109 6.81 -0.39 10.31
C LEU A 109 7.49 -1.75 10.14
N GLN A 110 7.31 -2.39 8.98
CA GLN A 110 7.96 -3.67 8.68
C GLN A 110 9.50 -3.52 8.68
N SER A 111 10.02 -2.47 8.05
CA SER A 111 11.46 -2.15 8.05
C SER A 111 12.00 -1.91 9.47
N ALA A 112 11.31 -1.10 10.28
CA ALA A 112 11.71 -0.78 11.65
C ALA A 112 11.72 -2.03 12.55
N ILE A 113 10.66 -2.83 12.51
CA ILE A 113 10.54 -4.06 13.30
C ILE A 113 11.61 -5.07 12.87
N ARG A 114 11.90 -5.16 11.58
CA ARG A 114 12.97 -6.03 11.06
C ARG A 114 14.34 -5.58 11.57
N PHE A 115 14.63 -4.29 11.53
CA PHE A 115 15.84 -3.71 12.07
C PHE A 115 16.01 -4.04 13.56
N ILE A 116 14.97 -3.80 14.36
CA ILE A 116 14.99 -4.08 15.80
C ILE A 116 15.21 -5.58 16.06
N ASN A 117 14.54 -6.45 15.32
CA ASN A 117 14.66 -7.91 15.44
C ASN A 117 16.10 -8.41 15.26
N ILE A 118 16.87 -7.77 14.38
CA ILE A 118 18.25 -8.14 14.10
C ILE A 118 19.22 -7.43 15.05
N CYS A 119 19.01 -6.15 15.34
CA CYS A 119 19.93 -5.36 16.15
C CYS A 119 19.79 -5.61 17.66
N SER A 120 18.58 -5.85 18.18
CA SER A 120 18.35 -6.00 19.64
C SER A 120 17.32 -7.08 19.97
N THR A 121 17.79 -8.19 20.53
CA THR A 121 16.93 -9.29 21.00
C THR A 121 16.09 -8.89 22.21
N GLN A 122 16.55 -7.94 23.04
CA GLN A 122 15.81 -7.45 24.20
C GLN A 122 14.60 -6.61 23.78
N MET A 123 14.81 -5.63 22.90
CA MET A 123 13.69 -4.82 22.37
C MET A 123 12.69 -5.69 21.62
N THR A 124 13.17 -6.68 20.86
CA THR A 124 12.30 -7.68 20.20
C THR A 124 11.35 -8.36 21.18
N LYS A 125 11.85 -8.80 22.35
CA LYS A 125 11.03 -9.44 23.38
C LYS A 125 9.97 -8.49 23.94
N VAL A 126 10.31 -7.21 24.15
CA VAL A 126 9.37 -6.19 24.63
C VAL A 126 8.27 -5.95 23.61
N ILE A 127 8.66 -5.70 22.36
CA ILE A 127 7.75 -5.39 21.26
C ILE A 127 6.84 -6.59 20.93
N ALA A 128 7.37 -7.81 20.98
CA ALA A 128 6.59 -9.01 20.71
C ALA A 128 5.45 -9.25 21.74
N LYS A 129 5.57 -8.72 22.97
CA LYS A 129 4.53 -8.80 24.01
C LYS A 129 3.34 -7.88 23.74
N ALA A 130 3.50 -6.85 22.90
CA ALA A 130 2.40 -5.94 22.59
C ALA A 130 1.21 -6.71 21.97
N PRO A 131 -0.03 -6.45 22.40
CA PRO A 131 -1.21 -7.15 21.91
C PRO A 131 -1.55 -6.76 20.47
N ASN A 132 -2.35 -7.58 19.78
CA ASN A 132 -2.68 -7.37 18.36
C ASN A 132 -3.42 -6.05 18.09
N TYR A 133 -4.31 -5.63 19.00
CA TYR A 133 -5.09 -4.41 18.81
C TYR A 133 -4.21 -3.16 18.81
N VAL A 134 -3.09 -3.15 19.55
CA VAL A 134 -2.13 -2.02 19.54
C VAL A 134 -1.55 -1.87 18.13
N TRP A 135 -1.11 -2.97 17.53
CA TRP A 135 -0.62 -2.95 16.16
C TRP A 135 -1.68 -2.50 15.16
N TYR A 136 -2.92 -2.94 15.34
CA TYR A 136 -4.02 -2.52 14.48
C TYR A 136 -4.29 -1.01 14.59
N LEU A 137 -4.40 -0.49 15.81
CA LEU A 137 -4.59 0.94 16.08
C LEU A 137 -3.42 1.77 15.55
N THR A 138 -2.18 1.35 15.77
CA THR A 138 -1.01 2.06 15.23
C THR A 138 -1.02 2.08 13.71
N ASN A 139 -1.38 0.99 13.03
CA ASN A 139 -1.44 0.96 11.56
C ASN A 139 -2.63 1.72 10.97
N ALA A 140 -3.68 1.98 11.75
CA ALA A 140 -4.80 2.81 11.30
C ALA A 140 -4.58 4.31 11.63
N LEU A 141 -4.20 4.60 12.87
CA LEU A 141 -4.13 5.98 13.39
C LEU A 141 -2.89 6.73 12.92
N ALA A 142 -1.73 6.09 12.76
CA ALA A 142 -0.53 6.80 12.32
C ALA A 142 -0.66 7.33 10.87
N PRO A 143 -1.13 6.55 9.88
CA PRO A 143 -1.44 7.08 8.56
C PRO A 143 -2.47 8.21 8.58
N PHE A 144 -3.50 8.09 9.42
CA PHE A 144 -4.52 9.12 9.57
C PHE A 144 -3.92 10.43 10.12
N ALA A 145 -3.07 10.34 11.14
CA ALA A 145 -2.38 11.49 11.72
C ALA A 145 -1.48 12.19 10.68
N ILE A 146 -0.72 11.44 9.89
CA ILE A 146 0.13 11.97 8.80
C ILE A 146 -0.73 12.68 7.74
N MET A 147 -1.88 12.10 7.38
CA MET A 147 -2.80 12.65 6.39
C MET A 147 -3.64 13.82 6.91
N SER A 148 -3.80 13.98 8.23
CA SER A 148 -4.82 14.86 8.84
C SER A 148 -4.87 16.28 8.25
N ARG A 149 -3.72 16.88 7.93
CA ARG A 149 -3.61 18.18 7.26
C ARG A 149 -4.39 18.25 5.94
N LEU A 150 -4.42 17.16 5.18
CA LEU A 150 -5.04 17.10 3.87
C LEU A 150 -6.57 17.20 3.93
N LEU A 151 -7.17 16.87 5.08
CA LEU A 151 -8.63 16.94 5.29
C LEU A 151 -9.15 18.38 5.38
N PHE A 152 -8.26 19.35 5.62
CA PHE A 152 -8.60 20.77 5.72
C PHE A 152 -8.36 21.56 4.42
N LEU A 153 -7.99 20.87 3.33
CA LEU A 153 -7.83 21.47 2.00
C LEU A 153 -9.20 21.67 1.32
N GLU A 154 -9.23 22.48 0.26
CA GLU A 154 -10.46 22.79 -0.48
C GLU A 154 -11.21 21.53 -0.95
N SER A 155 -12.54 21.64 -0.96
CA SER A 155 -13.44 20.54 -1.29
C SER A 155 -13.22 20.00 -2.71
N VAL A 156 -13.15 18.68 -2.82
CA VAL A 156 -13.10 17.95 -4.09
C VAL A 156 -14.52 17.83 -4.67
N SER A 157 -14.66 17.85 -5.99
CA SER A 157 -15.95 17.66 -6.67
C SER A 157 -15.83 16.72 -7.86
N PHE A 158 -16.96 16.22 -8.35
CA PHE A 158 -17.05 15.47 -9.59
C PHE A 158 -17.45 16.39 -10.73
N LYS A 159 -16.79 16.25 -11.89
CA LYS A 159 -17.15 16.97 -13.12
C LYS A 159 -17.18 16.02 -14.31
N PRO A 160 -17.99 16.34 -15.35
CA PRO A 160 -17.93 15.63 -16.61
C PRO A 160 -16.55 15.76 -17.26
N GLU A 161 -15.99 14.65 -17.73
CA GLU A 161 -14.82 14.62 -18.63
C GLU A 161 -15.28 14.73 -20.09
N SER A 162 -14.35 15.13 -20.97
CA SER A 162 -14.60 15.28 -22.41
C SER A 162 -14.95 13.98 -23.13
N ASP A 163 -14.68 12.84 -22.51
CA ASP A 163 -15.01 11.49 -23.01
C ASP A 163 -16.41 11.01 -22.59
N GLY A 164 -17.19 11.87 -21.92
CA GLY A 164 -18.54 11.55 -21.43
C GLY A 164 -18.57 10.92 -20.03
N ASN A 165 -17.40 10.58 -19.47
CA ASN A 165 -17.28 10.02 -18.13
C ASN A 165 -17.41 11.09 -17.03
N VAL A 166 -17.47 10.65 -15.77
CA VAL A 166 -17.36 11.55 -14.62
C VAL A 166 -15.98 11.37 -13.99
N GLY A 167 -15.26 12.47 -13.84
CA GLY A 167 -13.93 12.52 -13.25
C GLY A 167 -13.90 13.30 -11.95
N ILE A 168 -12.88 13.04 -11.13
CA ILE A 168 -12.60 13.87 -9.96
C ILE A 168 -12.01 15.20 -10.43
N SER A 169 -12.75 16.29 -10.20
CA SER A 169 -12.25 17.65 -10.34
C SER A 169 -11.65 18.14 -9.03
N THR A 170 -10.35 18.36 -9.05
CA THR A 170 -9.58 18.88 -7.93
C THR A 170 -8.79 20.10 -8.43
N PRO A 171 -8.76 21.22 -7.69
CA PRO A 171 -7.92 22.36 -8.03
C PRO A 171 -6.45 21.92 -8.19
N PRO A 172 -5.71 22.41 -9.21
CA PRO A 172 -4.31 22.03 -9.42
C PRO A 172 -3.45 22.21 -8.17
N ILE A 173 -3.69 23.28 -7.41
CA ILE A 173 -2.97 23.56 -6.16
C ILE A 173 -3.17 22.47 -5.09
N VAL A 174 -4.38 21.92 -4.97
CA VAL A 174 -4.68 20.82 -4.06
C VAL A 174 -4.01 19.54 -4.54
N VAL A 175 -4.06 19.25 -5.85
CA VAL A 175 -3.37 18.09 -6.43
C VAL A 175 -1.87 18.16 -6.19
N GLN A 176 -1.27 19.32 -6.44
CA GLN A 176 0.16 19.55 -6.25
C GLN A 176 0.53 19.39 -4.78
N SER A 177 -0.22 20.02 -3.86
CA SER A 177 0.01 19.93 -2.42
C SER A 177 -0.06 18.48 -1.91
N ASN A 178 -1.11 17.75 -2.28
CA ASN A 178 -1.30 16.35 -1.88
C ASN A 178 -0.20 15.45 -2.45
N SER A 179 0.20 15.68 -3.70
CA SER A 179 1.20 14.87 -4.36
C SER A 179 2.61 15.16 -3.84
N MET A 180 2.91 16.41 -3.49
CA MET A 180 4.13 16.79 -2.79
C MET A 180 4.18 16.20 -1.38
N HIS A 181 3.07 16.26 -0.65
CA HIS A 181 2.98 15.61 0.67
C HIS A 181 3.22 14.10 0.57
N GLY A 182 2.52 13.43 -0.37
CA GLY A 182 2.73 12.03 -0.67
C GLY A 182 4.19 11.72 -1.03
N PHE A 183 4.80 12.52 -1.91
CA PHE A 183 6.21 12.39 -2.30
C PHE A 183 7.16 12.51 -1.10
N VAL A 184 6.95 13.49 -0.20
CA VAL A 184 7.78 13.65 1.00
C VAL A 184 7.66 12.42 1.90
N VAL A 185 6.44 11.98 2.18
CA VAL A 185 6.18 10.82 3.05
C VAL A 185 6.78 9.54 2.46
N THR A 186 6.57 9.29 1.17
CA THR A 186 7.11 8.08 0.53
C THR A 186 8.63 8.14 0.37
N SER A 187 9.21 9.32 0.11
CA SER A 187 10.67 9.50 0.06
C SER A 187 11.33 9.24 1.42
N PHE A 188 10.75 9.77 2.50
CA PHE A 188 11.19 9.47 3.85
C PHE A 188 11.13 7.96 4.12
N ALA A 189 10.01 7.32 3.78
CA ALA A 189 9.85 5.88 3.92
C ALA A 189 10.90 5.09 3.14
N THR A 190 11.20 5.50 1.90
CA THR A 190 12.22 4.89 1.04
C THR A 190 13.61 5.00 1.67
N VAL A 191 14.02 6.20 2.09
CA VAL A 191 15.34 6.43 2.72
C VAL A 191 15.46 5.65 4.02
N PHE A 192 14.46 5.75 4.90
CA PHE A 192 14.43 5.05 6.17
C PHE A 192 14.52 3.52 5.98
N SER A 193 13.73 2.98 5.06
CA SER A 193 13.72 1.55 4.77
C SER A 193 15.06 1.09 4.18
N SER A 194 15.64 1.87 3.26
CA SER A 194 16.97 1.59 2.69
C SER A 194 18.03 1.46 3.78
N ILE A 195 18.11 2.43 4.69
CA ILE A 195 19.06 2.41 5.81
C ILE A 195 18.83 1.17 6.68
N CYS A 196 17.58 0.88 7.05
CA CYS A 196 17.24 -0.31 7.83
C CYS A 196 17.70 -1.60 7.15
N TYR A 197 17.46 -1.75 5.84
CA TYR A 197 17.83 -2.96 5.09
C TYR A 197 19.33 -3.12 4.93
N VAL A 198 20.06 -2.04 4.65
CA VAL A 198 21.54 -2.07 4.58
C VAL A 198 22.12 -2.55 5.91
N VAL A 199 21.68 -1.99 7.04
CA VAL A 199 22.16 -2.41 8.36
C VAL A 199 21.79 -3.87 8.66
N VAL A 200 20.56 -4.27 8.35
CA VAL A 200 20.10 -5.66 8.51
C VAL A 200 20.97 -6.63 7.69
N MET A 201 21.29 -6.30 6.43
CA MET A 201 22.16 -7.11 5.59
C MET A 201 23.56 -7.24 6.18
N ILE A 202 24.18 -6.11 6.57
CA ILE A 202 25.52 -6.10 7.19
C ILE A 202 25.53 -6.99 8.44
N LYS A 203 24.54 -6.85 9.32
CA LYS A 203 24.45 -7.64 10.56
C LYS A 203 24.20 -9.13 10.30
N ILE A 204 23.39 -9.49 9.30
CA ILE A 204 23.15 -10.89 8.93
C ILE A 204 24.44 -11.52 8.38
N VAL A 205 25.18 -10.81 7.53
CA VAL A 205 26.46 -11.29 6.98
C VAL A 205 27.50 -11.45 8.09
N ALA A 206 27.62 -10.45 8.98
CA ALA A 206 28.54 -10.51 10.12
C ALA A 206 28.24 -11.68 11.07
N ARG A 207 26.97 -12.08 11.20
CA ARG A 207 26.53 -13.20 12.05
C ARG A 207 26.40 -14.53 11.31
N LYS A 208 26.85 -14.63 10.06
CA LYS A 208 26.68 -15.83 9.22
C LYS A 208 27.22 -17.10 9.90
N GLN A 209 28.39 -17.03 10.52
CA GLN A 209 29.03 -18.18 11.18
C GLN A 209 28.34 -18.59 12.50
N GLN A 210 27.60 -17.67 13.14
CA GLN A 210 26.90 -17.90 14.41
C GLN A 210 25.46 -18.40 14.20
N LEU A 211 24.93 -18.28 12.99
CA LEU A 211 23.56 -18.67 12.65
C LEU A 211 23.54 -20.08 12.06
N THR A 212 22.61 -20.92 12.54
CA THR A 212 22.31 -22.19 11.89
C THR A 212 21.88 -21.95 10.44
N SER A 213 22.30 -22.81 9.50
CA SER A 213 21.98 -22.71 8.06
C SER A 213 20.49 -22.43 7.79
N LYS A 214 19.59 -23.12 8.52
CA LYS A 214 18.14 -22.92 8.43
C LYS A 214 17.67 -21.52 8.85
N LYS A 215 18.25 -20.97 9.93
CA LYS A 215 17.93 -19.61 10.39
C LYS A 215 18.47 -18.59 9.39
N TYR A 216 19.72 -18.74 8.96
CA TYR A 216 20.33 -17.86 7.95
C TYR A 216 19.50 -17.84 6.65
N HIS A 217 19.05 -18.99 6.15
CA HIS A 217 18.22 -19.06 4.96
C HIS A 217 16.88 -18.31 5.14
N LYS A 218 16.21 -18.50 6.29
CA LYS A 218 14.99 -17.74 6.62
C LYS A 218 15.24 -16.23 6.68
N GLU A 219 16.34 -15.81 7.30
CA GLU A 219 16.68 -14.39 7.39
C GLU A 219 16.97 -13.79 6.00
N LYS A 220 17.70 -14.53 5.13
CA LYS A 220 17.94 -14.13 3.75
C LYS A 220 16.63 -13.99 2.97
N GLN A 221 15.72 -14.95 3.08
CA GLN A 221 14.41 -14.89 2.42
C GLN A 221 13.62 -13.65 2.84
N LEU A 222 13.52 -13.39 4.15
CA LEU A 222 12.81 -12.21 4.66
C LEU A 222 13.46 -10.88 4.21
N THR A 223 14.79 -10.85 4.04
CA THR A 223 15.47 -9.68 3.47
C THR A 223 15.13 -9.48 1.99
N VAL A 224 14.98 -10.56 1.22
CA VAL A 224 14.54 -10.46 -0.19
C VAL A 224 13.11 -9.95 -0.29
N VAL A 225 12.20 -10.39 0.58
CA VAL A 225 10.83 -9.82 0.69
C VAL A 225 10.91 -8.32 0.93
N GLY A 226 11.72 -7.90 1.90
CA GLY A 226 11.90 -6.49 2.25
C GLY A 226 12.49 -5.64 1.12
N PHE A 227 13.42 -6.19 0.35
CA PHE A 227 13.98 -5.52 -0.83
C PHE A 227 12.93 -5.35 -1.94
N ALA A 228 12.07 -6.35 -2.17
CA ALA A 228 10.99 -6.23 -3.14
C ALA A 228 9.97 -5.13 -2.73
N LEU A 229 9.65 -5.02 -1.45
CA LEU A 229 8.84 -3.90 -0.92
C LEU A 229 9.51 -2.55 -1.15
N PHE A 230 10.82 -2.46 -0.93
CA PHE A 230 11.57 -1.24 -1.17
C PHE A 230 11.49 -0.80 -2.64
N LEU A 231 11.63 -1.73 -3.59
CA LEU A 231 11.45 -1.42 -5.02
C LEU A 231 10.03 -0.96 -5.35
N ALA A 232 9.01 -1.60 -4.77
CA ALA A 232 7.62 -1.17 -4.92
C ALA A 232 7.40 0.24 -4.36
N GLN A 233 8.01 0.55 -3.22
CA GLN A 233 7.98 1.88 -2.62
C GLN A 233 8.67 2.93 -3.51
N CYS A 234 9.78 2.60 -4.17
CA CYS A 234 10.42 3.49 -5.14
C CYS A 234 9.48 3.82 -6.30
N ALA A 235 8.80 2.83 -6.88
CA ALA A 235 7.83 3.05 -7.94
C ALA A 235 6.67 3.98 -7.50
N MET A 236 6.24 3.83 -6.24
CA MET A 236 5.23 4.69 -5.63
C MET A 236 5.73 6.14 -5.47
N THR A 237 6.95 6.33 -4.96
CA THR A 237 7.59 7.64 -4.83
C THR A 237 7.74 8.34 -6.18
N THR A 238 8.19 7.63 -7.21
CA THR A 238 8.28 8.17 -8.58
C THR A 238 6.92 8.60 -9.09
N SER A 239 5.87 7.81 -8.83
CA SER A 239 4.50 8.15 -9.26
C SER A 239 4.03 9.47 -8.64
N TYR A 240 4.29 9.69 -7.35
CA TYR A 240 3.95 10.96 -6.69
C TYR A 240 4.76 12.15 -7.21
N LEU A 241 6.05 11.95 -7.42
CA LEU A 241 6.91 12.99 -7.99
C LEU A 241 6.41 13.43 -9.37
N MET A 242 6.08 12.46 -10.23
CA MET A 242 5.54 12.73 -11.57
C MET A 242 4.20 13.46 -11.52
N ILE A 243 3.27 13.06 -10.63
CA ILE A 243 1.98 13.73 -10.49
C ILE A 243 2.17 15.16 -9.99
N ALA A 244 3.08 15.39 -9.04
CA ALA A 244 3.31 16.71 -8.47
C ALA A 244 3.91 17.68 -9.49
N PHE A 245 4.86 17.24 -10.33
CA PHE A 245 5.37 18.04 -11.45
C PHE A 245 4.33 18.23 -12.56
N ALA A 246 3.51 17.21 -12.85
CA ALA A 246 2.45 17.34 -13.84
C ALA A 246 1.37 18.33 -13.39
N ALA A 247 1.08 18.42 -12.09
CA ALA A 247 0.06 19.33 -11.55
C ALA A 247 0.37 20.82 -11.79
N SER A 248 1.65 21.21 -11.89
CA SER A 248 2.03 22.60 -12.16
C SER A 248 1.95 22.99 -13.64
N ASN A 249 2.15 22.03 -14.55
CA ASN A 249 2.41 22.35 -15.97
C ASN A 249 1.49 21.62 -16.97
N ASN A 250 0.85 20.51 -16.59
CA ASN A 250 0.14 19.63 -17.51
C ASN A 250 -0.98 18.82 -16.81
N MET A 251 -2.13 19.44 -16.59
CA MET A 251 -3.31 18.79 -16.00
C MET A 251 -3.83 17.57 -16.80
N PRO A 252 -3.80 17.54 -18.15
CA PRO A 252 -4.13 16.32 -18.89
C PRO A 252 -3.25 15.12 -18.51
N LEU A 253 -1.95 15.34 -18.28
CA LEU A 253 -1.03 14.30 -17.83
C LEU A 253 -1.38 13.78 -16.43
N VAL A 254 -1.85 14.65 -15.52
CA VAL A 254 -2.35 14.24 -14.19
C VAL A 254 -3.49 13.25 -14.32
N THR A 255 -4.45 13.48 -15.23
CA THR A 255 -5.57 12.57 -15.46
C THR A 255 -5.11 11.19 -15.94
N ILE A 256 -4.11 11.14 -16.82
CA ILE A 256 -3.51 9.88 -17.27
C ILE A 256 -2.79 9.18 -16.11
N MET A 257 -1.98 9.91 -15.35
CA MET A 257 -1.23 9.36 -14.22
C MET A 257 -2.15 8.79 -13.15
N ARG A 258 -3.26 9.47 -12.82
CA ARG A 258 -4.29 8.96 -11.91
C ARG A 258 -4.91 7.63 -12.37
N ARG A 259 -4.97 7.36 -13.68
CA ARG A 259 -5.44 6.07 -14.21
C ARG A 259 -4.45 4.95 -13.90
N ILE A 260 -3.15 5.21 -14.12
CA ILE A 260 -2.04 4.23 -14.00
C ILE A 260 -1.63 4.01 -12.54
N TYR A 261 -1.87 5.00 -11.69
CA TYR A 261 -1.50 5.04 -10.28
C TYR A 261 -1.94 3.84 -9.43
N ILE A 262 -2.97 3.11 -9.85
CA ILE A 262 -3.39 1.87 -9.18
C ILE A 262 -2.32 0.77 -9.25
N LEU A 263 -1.47 0.76 -10.29
CA LEU A 263 -0.44 -0.27 -10.47
C LEU A 263 0.60 -0.31 -9.33
N PRO A 264 1.28 0.80 -8.97
CA PRO A 264 2.19 0.78 -7.82
C PRO A 264 1.48 0.47 -6.50
N ALA A 265 0.20 0.87 -6.33
CA ALA A 265 -0.59 0.51 -5.15
C ALA A 265 -0.89 -1.00 -5.09
N LEU A 266 -1.23 -1.62 -6.23
CA LEU A 266 -1.41 -3.08 -6.31
C LEU A 266 -0.10 -3.81 -6.02
N LEU A 267 1.01 -3.32 -6.57
CA LEU A 267 2.34 -3.87 -6.33
C LEU A 267 2.67 -3.86 -4.83
N LEU A 268 2.51 -2.71 -4.15
CA LEU A 268 2.77 -2.59 -2.71
C LEU A 268 1.92 -3.54 -1.86
N THR A 269 0.65 -3.74 -2.23
CA THR A 269 -0.27 -4.64 -1.51
C THR A 269 0.15 -6.10 -1.63
N PHE A 270 0.39 -6.55 -2.87
CA PHE A 270 0.50 -7.97 -3.15
C PHE A 270 1.94 -8.50 -3.17
N ILE A 271 2.95 -7.64 -3.30
CA ILE A 271 4.35 -8.09 -3.34
C ILE A 271 4.72 -8.89 -2.09
N ASN A 272 4.19 -8.51 -0.93
CA ASN A 272 4.41 -9.23 0.31
C ASN A 272 3.87 -10.68 0.26
N ALA A 273 2.63 -10.86 -0.22
CA ALA A 273 2.02 -12.18 -0.33
C ALA A 273 2.75 -13.06 -1.37
N TRP A 274 3.09 -12.50 -2.52
CA TRP A 274 3.84 -13.18 -3.57
C TRP A 274 5.22 -13.62 -3.09
N MET A 275 5.99 -12.70 -2.50
CA MET A 275 7.34 -13.00 -2.05
C MET A 275 7.34 -14.00 -0.89
N LEU A 276 6.35 -13.96 0.01
CA LEU A 276 6.20 -14.98 1.05
C LEU A 276 5.88 -16.36 0.49
N THR A 277 5.02 -16.44 -0.53
CA THR A 277 4.66 -17.72 -1.16
C THR A 277 5.83 -18.31 -1.94
N LEU A 278 6.55 -17.48 -2.71
CA LEU A 278 7.68 -17.92 -3.53
C LEU A 278 8.86 -18.39 -2.68
N LEU A 279 9.14 -17.69 -1.58
CA LEU A 279 10.31 -17.96 -0.75
C LEU A 279 10.02 -19.00 0.35
N ASN A 280 8.82 -19.04 0.92
CA ASN A 280 8.52 -19.95 2.02
C ASN A 280 7.92 -21.28 1.52
N SER A 281 8.79 -22.26 1.31
CA SER A 281 8.39 -23.60 0.84
C SER A 281 7.35 -24.29 1.72
N LYS A 282 7.28 -23.94 3.02
CA LYS A 282 6.25 -24.47 3.92
C LYS A 282 4.91 -23.79 3.72
N LEU A 283 4.85 -22.50 3.41
CA LEU A 283 3.57 -21.81 3.14
C LEU A 283 3.04 -22.13 1.74
N ARG A 284 3.93 -22.51 0.82
CA ARG A 284 3.56 -22.94 -0.54
C ARG A 284 2.94 -24.33 -0.62
N LYS A 285 3.31 -25.23 0.31
CA LYS A 285 2.71 -26.56 0.48
C LYS A 285 1.52 -26.47 1.42
#